data_AF-A0A5P9ETI9-F1
#
_entry.id   AF-A0A5P9ETI9-F1
#
_cell.length_a   1.000
_cell.length_b   1.000
_cell.length_c   1.000
_cell.angle_alpha   90.00
_cell.angle_beta   90.00
_cell.angle_gamma   90.00
#
_symmetry.space_group_name_H-M   'P 1'
#
loop_
_entity.id
_entity.type
_entity.pdbx_description
1 polymer ?
#
loop_
_entity_poly.entity_id
_entity_poly.type
_entity_poly.pdbx_seq_one_letter_code
_entity_poly.pdbx_strand_id
1 'polypeptide(L)'
;MRAVHLFFIVTFPANTYACFIQPKGLVEQHVSEFFLLLGISATILVLALVIRYLTNKKRLWAPIIGALVVGYIPTCMYFLFMEGIAGPGGSCGRPELIQAGQTLLVGFVAILVYEIFKYWRAKRTNGL
;
A
#
# COMPACT_ATOMS: atom_id res chain seq x y z
N MET A 1 7.30 -21.71 -4.57
CA MET A 1 6.95 -21.17 -3.24
C MET A 1 8.17 -20.74 -2.41
N ARG A 2 9.33 -21.43 -2.48
CA ARG A 2 10.56 -21.04 -1.76
C ARG A 2 11.11 -19.64 -2.10
N ALA A 3 11.02 -19.20 -3.35
CA ALA A 3 11.50 -17.87 -3.77
C ALA A 3 10.67 -16.71 -3.19
N VAL A 4 9.37 -16.92 -2.96
CA VAL A 4 8.48 -15.91 -2.36
C VAL A 4 8.78 -15.74 -0.87
N HIS A 5 9.11 -16.83 -0.16
CA HIS A 5 9.57 -16.76 1.23
C HIS A 5 10.96 -16.15 1.38
N LEU A 6 11.90 -16.45 0.48
CA LEU A 6 13.22 -15.82 0.48
C LEU A 6 13.14 -14.32 0.20
N PHE A 7 12.26 -13.88 -0.70
CA PHE A 7 11.99 -12.46 -0.91
C PHE A 7 11.40 -11.80 0.33
N PHE A 8 10.46 -12.48 1.02
CA PHE A 8 9.86 -12.01 2.27
C PHE A 8 10.88 -11.89 3.41
N ILE A 9 11.83 -12.83 3.53
CA ILE A 9 12.83 -12.81 4.61
C ILE A 9 13.91 -11.75 4.35
N VAL A 10 14.27 -11.50 3.09
CA VAL A 10 15.29 -10.49 2.73
C VAL A 10 14.74 -9.05 2.77
N THR A 11 13.43 -8.86 2.62
CA THR A 11 12.79 -7.54 2.67
C THR A 11 12.34 -7.10 4.08
N PHE A 12 12.36 -8.00 5.08
CA PHE A 12 12.09 -7.65 6.48
C PHE A 12 13.41 -7.29 7.17
N PRO A 13 13.74 -6.00 7.32
CA PRO A 13 15.10 -5.57 7.61
C PRO A 13 15.52 -5.89 9.05
N ALA A 14 16.81 -6.19 9.17
CA ALA A 14 17.59 -6.49 10.36
C ALA A 14 17.82 -5.28 11.29
N ASN A 15 16.75 -4.58 11.73
CA ASN A 15 16.87 -3.42 12.63
C ASN A 15 15.87 -3.45 13.80
N THR A 16 15.65 -4.60 14.43
CA THR A 16 14.86 -4.68 15.67
C THR A 16 15.74 -4.39 16.88
N TYR A 17 16.12 -3.13 17.05
CA TYR A 17 16.61 -2.63 18.34
C TYR A 17 15.39 -2.14 19.12
N ALA A 18 15.11 -2.75 20.27
CA ALA A 18 14.11 -2.24 21.19
C ALA A 18 14.68 -0.97 21.85
N CYS A 19 14.21 0.22 21.44
CA CYS A 19 14.57 1.44 22.15
C CYS A 19 13.75 1.54 23.43
N PHE A 20 14.44 1.61 24.58
CA PHE A 20 13.82 1.95 25.86
C PHE A 20 13.29 3.40 25.88
N ILE A 21 13.79 4.28 25.01
CA ILE A 21 13.37 5.68 24.89
C ILE A 21 13.24 6.02 23.39
N GLN A 22 12.03 6.39 22.94
CA GLN A 22 11.85 6.86 21.57
C GLN A 22 12.56 8.21 21.38
N PRO A 23 13.42 8.38 20.36
CA PRO A 23 13.99 9.68 20.06
C PRO A 23 12.89 10.66 19.66
N LYS A 24 12.97 11.89 20.18
CA LYS A 24 12.01 12.96 19.87
C LYS A 24 11.95 13.19 18.36
N GLY A 25 10.74 13.29 17.80
CA GLY A 25 10.51 13.54 16.37
C GLY A 25 10.45 12.30 15.48
N LEU A 26 10.89 11.12 15.94
CA LEU A 26 10.87 9.91 15.11
C LEU A 26 9.44 9.48 14.76
N VAL A 27 8.51 9.60 15.72
CA VAL A 27 7.09 9.28 15.49
C VAL A 27 6.47 10.24 14.46
N GLU A 28 6.77 11.53 14.55
CA GLU A 28 6.27 12.53 13.60
C GLU A 28 6.80 12.29 12.18
N GLN A 29 8.05 11.85 12.06
CA GLN A 29 8.63 11.46 10.78
C GLN A 29 7.95 10.21 10.19
N HIS A 30 7.65 9.19 10.99
CA HIS A 30 6.94 8.00 10.51
C HIS A 30 5.51 8.32 10.04
N VAL A 31 4.84 9.25 10.74
CA VAL A 31 3.51 9.71 10.38
C VAL A 31 3.55 10.51 9.07
N SER A 32 4.52 11.40 8.88
CA SER A 32 4.65 12.17 7.64
C SER A 32 5.00 11.28 6.44
N GLU A 33 5.89 10.30 6.61
CA GLU A 33 6.21 9.29 5.59
C GLU A 33 4.97 8.44 5.23
N PHE A 34 4.16 8.06 6.21
CA PHE A 34 2.91 7.35 5.97
C PHE A 34 1.92 8.18 5.15
N PHE A 35 1.74 9.47 5.46
CA PHE A 35 0.88 10.36 4.67
C PHE A 35 1.38 10.53 3.24
N LEU A 36 2.69 10.61 3.04
CA LEU A 36 3.29 10.66 1.71
C LEU A 36 2.99 9.38 0.92
N LEU A 37 3.16 8.20 1.53
CA LEU A 37 2.83 6.90 0.93
C LEU A 37 1.35 6.78 0.59
N LEU A 38 0.45 7.26 1.48
CA LEU A 38 -0.98 7.33 1.21
C LEU A 38 -1.30 8.25 0.03
N GLY A 39 -0.68 9.42 -0.05
CA GLY A 39 -0.85 10.36 -1.14
C GLY A 39 -0.45 9.75 -2.49
N ILE A 40 0.73 9.14 -2.57
CA ILE A 40 1.19 8.45 -3.79
C ILE A 40 0.21 7.32 -4.15
N SER A 41 -0.19 6.51 -3.17
CA SER A 41 -1.13 5.41 -3.40
C SER A 41 -2.48 5.91 -3.93
N ALA A 42 -3.03 6.98 -3.36
CA ALA A 42 -4.26 7.58 -3.83
C ALA A 42 -4.15 8.05 -5.30
N THR A 43 -3.03 8.67 -5.68
CA THR A 43 -2.81 9.09 -7.07
C THR A 43 -2.75 7.90 -8.04
N ILE A 44 -2.10 6.79 -7.63
CA ILE A 44 -2.04 5.55 -8.42
C ILE A 44 -3.43 4.95 -8.59
N LEU A 45 -4.24 4.94 -7.54
CA LEU A 45 -5.60 4.42 -7.60
C LEU A 45 -6.48 5.25 -8.54
N VAL A 46 -6.38 6.58 -8.47
CA VAL A 46 -7.08 7.49 -9.40
C VAL A 46 -6.65 7.20 -10.83
N LEU A 47 -5.36 7.02 -11.09
CA LEU A 47 -4.85 6.68 -12.42
C LEU A 47 -5.43 5.35 -12.93
N ALA A 48 -5.49 4.32 -12.07
CA ALA A 48 -6.09 3.02 -12.40
C ALA A 48 -7.59 3.16 -12.74
N LEU A 49 -8.32 3.98 -11.99
CA LEU A 49 -9.72 4.28 -12.27
C LEU A 49 -9.91 5.03 -13.60
N VAL A 50 -9.05 6.01 -13.90
CA VAL A 50 -9.08 6.74 -15.18
C VAL A 50 -8.84 5.80 -16.37
N ILE A 51 -7.82 4.94 -16.31
CA ILE A 51 -7.55 3.94 -17.37
C ILE A 51 -8.76 3.04 -17.56
N ARG A 52 -9.36 2.58 -16.46
CA ARG A 52 -10.55 1.72 -16.53
C ARG A 52 -11.77 2.46 -17.06
N TYR A 53 -11.94 3.73 -16.72
CA TYR A 53 -13.01 4.59 -17.24
C TYR A 53 -12.91 4.76 -18.75
N LEU A 54 -11.70 4.98 -19.28
CA LEU A 54 -11.44 5.09 -20.71
C LEU A 54 -11.69 3.75 -21.44
N THR A 55 -11.36 2.62 -20.81
CA THR A 55 -11.51 1.30 -21.43
C THR A 55 -12.94 0.79 -21.38
N ASN A 56 -13.59 0.80 -20.20
CA ASN A 56 -14.91 0.22 -19.99
C ASN A 56 -15.59 0.77 -18.74
N LYS A 57 -16.45 1.78 -18.94
CA LYS A 57 -17.24 2.43 -17.87
C LYS A 57 -18.09 1.45 -17.06
N LYS A 58 -18.59 0.39 -17.69
CA LYS A 58 -19.47 -0.58 -17.02
C LYS A 58 -18.73 -1.46 -16.00
N ARG A 59 -17.40 -1.47 -15.93
CA ARG A 59 -16.67 -2.39 -15.03
C ARG A 59 -15.67 -1.68 -14.11
N LEU A 60 -16.04 -0.49 -13.65
CA LEU A 60 -15.31 0.34 -12.69
C LEU A 60 -15.29 -0.26 -11.28
N TRP A 61 -16.26 -1.12 -10.94
CA TRP A 61 -16.28 -1.80 -9.65
C TRP A 61 -15.09 -2.72 -9.41
N ALA A 62 -14.42 -3.21 -10.46
CA ALA A 62 -13.30 -4.15 -10.31
C ALA A 62 -12.07 -3.53 -9.60
N PRO A 63 -11.53 -2.37 -10.03
CA PRO A 63 -10.46 -1.71 -9.29
C PRO A 63 -10.92 -1.21 -7.90
N ILE A 64 -12.20 -0.83 -7.73
CA ILE A 64 -12.74 -0.38 -6.43
C ILE A 64 -12.74 -1.53 -5.41
N ILE A 65 -13.20 -2.72 -5.79
CA ILE A 65 -13.18 -3.89 -4.91
C ILE A 65 -11.74 -4.28 -4.57
N GLY A 66 -10.84 -4.25 -5.56
CA GLY A 66 -9.41 -4.48 -5.32
C GLY A 66 -8.82 -3.49 -4.33
N ALA A 67 -9.17 -2.22 -4.46
CA ALA A 67 -8.70 -1.17 -3.56
C ALA A 67 -9.25 -1.32 -2.14
N LEU A 68 -10.51 -1.74 -1.99
CA LEU A 68 -11.11 -2.03 -0.68
C LEU A 68 -10.41 -3.20 0.01
N VAL A 69 -10.17 -4.31 -0.70
CA VAL A 69 -9.50 -5.48 -0.12
C VAL A 69 -8.07 -5.16 0.30
N VAL A 70 -7.32 -4.47 -0.56
CA VAL A 70 -5.93 -4.06 -0.28
C VAL A 70 -5.89 -3.01 0.84
N GLY A 71 -6.84 -2.07 0.83
CA GLY A 71 -6.87 -0.95 1.78
C GLY A 71 -7.45 -1.30 3.15
N TYR A 72 -8.22 -2.39 3.28
CA TYR A 72 -8.87 -2.77 4.54
C TYR A 72 -7.87 -3.01 5.67
N ILE A 73 -6.88 -3.88 5.44
CA ILE A 73 -5.89 -4.25 6.47
C ILE A 73 -5.04 -3.03 6.92
N PRO A 74 -4.44 -2.23 6.02
CA PRO A 74 -3.72 -1.02 6.41
C PRO A 74 -4.59 -0.01 7.17
N THR A 75 -5.87 0.13 6.80
CA THR A 75 -6.79 1.06 7.45
C THR A 75 -7.12 0.60 8.87
N CYS A 76 -7.42 -0.69 9.07
CA CYS A 76 -7.62 -1.25 10.40
C CYS A 76 -6.37 -1.10 11.27
N MET A 77 -5.17 -1.35 10.73
CA MET A 77 -3.91 -1.13 11.44
C MET A 77 -3.77 0.34 11.86
N TYR A 78 -4.01 1.28 10.96
CA TYR A 78 -3.97 2.71 11.27
C TYR A 78 -4.88 3.10 12.45
N PHE A 79 -6.15 2.66 12.43
CA PHE A 79 -7.08 2.93 13.54
C PHE A 79 -6.60 2.34 14.86
N LEU A 80 -6.16 1.09 14.86
CA LEU A 80 -5.62 0.42 16.06
C LEU A 80 -4.39 1.13 16.62
N PHE A 81 -3.56 1.74 15.76
CA PHE A 81 -2.39 2.52 16.17
C PHE A 81 -2.74 3.89 16.73
N MET A 82 -3.73 4.58 16.13
CA MET A 82 -4.19 5.90 16.58
C MET A 82 -4.93 5.80 17.93
N GLU A 83 -5.68 4.73 18.15
CA GLU A 83 -6.36 4.45 19.41
C GLU A 83 -5.41 3.94 20.51
N GLY A 84 -4.14 3.68 20.19
CA GLY A 84 -3.12 3.22 21.14
C GLY A 84 -3.31 1.77 21.61
N ILE A 85 -4.26 1.03 21.03
CA ILE A 85 -4.54 -0.37 21.33
C ILE A 85 -3.42 -1.27 20.78
N ALA A 86 -2.94 -0.95 19.57
CA ALA A 86 -1.68 -1.48 19.06
C ALA A 86 -0.53 -0.66 19.67
N GLY A 87 0.07 -1.21 20.73
CA GLY A 87 1.26 -0.65 21.35
C GLY A 87 2.38 -0.42 20.32
N PRO A 88 3.37 0.45 20.61
CA PRO A 88 4.54 0.57 19.74
C PRO A 88 5.11 -0.86 19.60
N GLY A 89 5.06 -1.41 18.38
CA GLY A 89 5.73 -2.67 18.08
C GLY A 89 7.17 -2.57 18.61
N GLY A 90 7.79 -3.68 19.02
CA GLY A 90 9.04 -3.71 19.80
C GLY A 90 10.30 -3.04 19.21
N SER A 91 10.13 -2.17 18.21
CA SER A 91 11.08 -1.27 17.56
C SER A 91 10.81 0.20 17.91
N CYS A 92 11.81 1.04 17.77
CA CYS A 92 11.71 2.47 18.07
C CYS A 92 10.74 3.18 17.10
N GLY A 93 9.75 3.92 17.61
CA GLY A 93 8.82 4.73 16.79
C GLY A 93 7.54 3.99 16.37
N ARG A 94 7.12 4.18 15.11
CA ARG A 94 5.92 3.56 14.52
C ARG A 94 6.21 2.94 13.12
N PRO A 95 7.16 1.99 12.99
CA PRO A 95 7.53 1.41 11.70
C PRO A 95 6.41 0.59 11.05
N GLU A 96 5.48 0.07 11.84
CA GLU A 96 4.30 -0.62 11.32
C GLU A 96 3.37 0.30 10.51
N LEU A 97 3.37 1.61 10.77
CA LEU A 97 2.67 2.58 9.92
C LEU A 97 3.32 2.67 8.54
N ILE A 98 4.65 2.74 8.47
CA ILE A 98 5.38 2.75 7.20
C ILE A 98 5.11 1.47 6.43
N GLN A 99 5.14 0.32 7.11
CA GLN A 99 4.86 -0.97 6.51
C GLN A 99 3.42 -1.07 5.97
N ALA A 100 2.43 -0.54 6.71
CA ALA A 100 1.05 -0.43 6.23
C ALA A 100 0.95 0.47 4.98
N GLY A 101 1.68 1.59 4.93
CA GLY A 101 1.74 2.46 3.74
C GLY A 101 2.40 1.77 2.54
N GLN A 102 3.49 1.04 2.75
CA GLN A 102 4.19 0.31 1.69
C GLN A 102 3.36 -0.84 1.12
N THR A 103 2.68 -1.62 1.99
CA THR A 103 1.80 -2.71 1.55
C THR A 103 0.63 -2.19 0.71
N LEU A 104 0.05 -1.05 1.10
CA LEU A 104 -1.00 -0.37 0.34
C LEU A 104 -0.49 0.11 -1.03
N LEU A 105 0.70 0.72 -1.08
CA LEU A 105 1.35 1.16 -2.32
C LEU A 105 1.58 -0.02 -3.28
N VAL A 106 2.16 -1.12 -2.79
CA VAL A 106 2.42 -2.32 -3.61
C VAL A 106 1.12 -2.90 -4.18
N GLY A 107 0.07 -2.98 -3.37
CA GLY A 107 -1.21 -3.49 -3.83
C GLY A 107 -1.86 -2.62 -4.90
N PHE A 108 -1.80 -1.29 -4.78
CA PHE A 108 -2.35 -0.39 -5.80
C PHE A 108 -1.50 -0.36 -7.08
N VAL A 109 -0.18 -0.49 -6.98
CA VAL A 109 0.70 -0.68 -8.16
C VAL A 109 0.30 -1.96 -8.90
N ALA A 110 0.05 -3.07 -8.19
CA ALA A 110 -0.39 -4.32 -8.82
C ALA A 110 -1.72 -4.15 -9.57
N ILE A 111 -2.69 -3.42 -8.98
CA ILE A 111 -3.97 -3.09 -9.64
C ILE A 111 -3.73 -2.25 -10.89
N LEU A 112 -2.86 -1.23 -10.82
CA LEU A 112 -2.52 -0.38 -11.96
C LEU A 112 -1.90 -1.21 -13.09
N VAL A 113 -0.91 -2.06 -12.79
CA VAL A 113 -0.25 -2.93 -13.78
C VAL A 113 -1.28 -3.85 -14.46
N TYR A 114 -2.20 -4.42 -13.68
CA TYR A 114 -3.28 -5.24 -14.23
C TYR A 114 -4.18 -4.44 -15.20
N GLU A 115 -4.57 -3.22 -14.84
CA GLU A 115 -5.39 -2.37 -15.71
C GLU A 115 -4.64 -1.92 -16.97
N ILE A 116 -3.35 -1.58 -16.86
CA ILE A 116 -2.49 -1.26 -18.02
C ILE A 116 -2.41 -2.45 -18.97
N PHE A 117 -2.16 -3.65 -18.46
CA PHE A 117 -2.06 -4.86 -19.30
C PHE A 117 -3.36 -5.11 -20.06
N LYS A 118 -4.50 -4.92 -19.39
CA LYS A 118 -5.81 -5.09 -20.01
C LYS A 118 -6.13 -3.99 -21.02
N TYR A 119 -5.75 -2.75 -20.74
CA TYR A 119 -5.85 -1.64 -21.68
C TYR A 119 -5.07 -1.93 -22.96
N TRP A 120 -3.81 -2.38 -22.84
CA TRP A 120 -2.99 -2.77 -23.99
C TRP A 120 -3.59 -3.92 -24.80
N ARG A 121 -4.19 -4.90 -24.13
CA ARG A 121 -4.89 -6.01 -24.81
C ARG A 121 -6.14 -5.51 -25.55
N ALA A 122 -6.94 -4.65 -24.93
CA ALA A 122 -8.11 -4.06 -25.56
C ALA A 122 -7.72 -3.22 -26.79
N LYS A 123 -6.66 -2.41 -26.66
CA LYS A 123 -6.09 -1.61 -27.76
C LYS A 123 -5.68 -2.48 -28.95
N ARG A 124 -4.92 -3.57 -28.70
CA ARG A 124 -4.51 -4.52 -29.75
C ARG A 124 -5.68 -5.23 -30.43
N THR A 125 -6.76 -5.51 -29.70
CA THR A 125 -7.89 -6.28 -30.24
C THR A 125 -8.87 -5.40 -31.01
N ASN A 126 -9.05 -4.14 -30.58
CA ASN A 126 -10.04 -3.23 -31.13
C ASN A 126 -9.45 -2.15 -32.06
N GLY A 127 -8.12 -2.11 -32.26
CA GLY A 127 -7.47 -1.19 -33.20
C GLY A 127 -7.67 0.29 -32.89
N LEU A 128 -7.81 0.65 -31.61
CA LEU A 128 -7.81 2.05 -31.12
C LEU A 128 -6.39 2.62 -31.03
#